data_AF-A0A7S2IWY1-F1
#
_entry.id   AF-A0A7S2IWY1-F1
#
_cell.length_a   1.000
_cell.length_b   1.000
_cell.length_c   1.000
_cell.angle_alpha   90.00
_cell.angle_beta   90.00
_cell.angle_gamma   90.00
#
_symmetry.space_group_name_H-M   'P 1'
#
loop_
_entity.id
_entity.type
_entity.pdbx_description
1 polymer ?
#
loop_
_entity_poly.entity_id
_entity_poly.type
_entity_poly.pdbx_seq_one_letter_code
_entity_poly.pdbx_strand_id
1 'polypeptide(L)'
;AVRQNGLSLAFAALQLKADREIVIEAVRQNRSAIQFAAGDLPDDPILQASALARNRIASQGANVPTFDVSRMSAGRDGSVDVVVARPSGDEVTLHLGQRATLGDLAIAVVEHFAVAGGHVHLVTGGGRVSPASVG
;
A
#
# COMPACT_ATOMS: atom_id res chain seq x y z
N ALA A 1 9.29 -15.19 -6.22
CA ALA A 1 9.10 -16.20 -5.16
C ALA A 1 8.18 -15.69 -4.04
N VAL A 2 8.64 -14.81 -3.13
CA VAL A 2 7.82 -14.33 -1.98
C VAL A 2 6.50 -13.68 -2.42
N ARG A 3 6.52 -12.91 -3.51
CA ARG A 3 5.33 -12.27 -4.10
C ARG A 3 4.27 -13.24 -4.64
N GLN A 4 4.64 -14.48 -4.93
CA GLN A 4 3.74 -15.51 -5.48
C GLN A 4 3.26 -16.47 -4.40
N ASN A 5 4.06 -16.66 -3.35
CA ASN A 5 3.69 -17.47 -2.20
C ASN A 5 4.40 -16.89 -0.96
N GLY A 6 3.61 -16.32 -0.05
CA GLY A 6 4.11 -15.64 1.15
C GLY A 6 4.95 -16.54 2.06
N LEU A 7 4.67 -17.84 2.11
CA LEU A 7 5.47 -18.79 2.91
C LEU A 7 6.88 -19.00 2.34
N SER A 8 7.15 -18.59 1.09
CA SER A 8 8.50 -18.63 0.52
C SER A 8 9.47 -17.72 1.28
N LEU A 9 8.98 -16.80 2.12
CA LEU A 9 9.80 -15.99 3.01
C LEU A 9 10.67 -16.88 3.93
N ALA A 10 10.20 -18.07 4.31
CA ALA A 10 10.98 -19.04 5.10
C ALA A 10 12.34 -19.39 4.48
N PHE A 11 12.41 -19.41 3.15
CA PHE A 11 13.60 -19.75 2.38
C PHE A 11 14.37 -18.54 1.86
N ALA A 12 13.88 -17.33 2.11
CA ALA A 12 14.52 -16.10 1.64
C ALA A 12 15.82 -15.81 2.43
N ALA A 13 16.74 -15.07 1.82
CA ALA A 13 17.94 -14.58 2.48
C ALA A 13 17.57 -13.69 3.68
N LEU A 14 18.44 -13.64 4.69
CA LEU A 14 18.19 -12.87 5.92
C LEU A 14 17.87 -11.40 5.63
N GLN A 15 18.54 -10.79 4.66
CA GLN A 15 18.28 -9.42 4.21
C GLN A 15 16.83 -9.22 3.75
N LEU A 16 16.24 -10.22 3.07
CA LEU A 16 14.84 -10.17 2.60
C LEU A 16 13.85 -10.46 3.74
N LYS A 17 14.24 -11.26 4.73
CA LYS A 17 13.45 -11.49 5.95
C LYS A 17 13.42 -10.28 6.87
N ALA A 18 14.44 -9.43 6.80
CA ALA A 18 14.52 -8.14 7.49
C ALA A 18 13.98 -6.99 6.64
N ASP A 19 13.65 -7.23 5.36
CA ASP A 19 13.08 -6.22 4.48
C ASP A 19 11.58 -6.08 4.75
N ARG A 20 11.21 -4.93 5.33
CA ARG A 20 9.84 -4.62 5.74
C ARG A 20 8.84 -4.70 4.59
N GLU A 21 9.17 -4.24 3.39
CA GLU A 21 8.23 -4.30 2.25
C GLU A 21 8.00 -5.74 1.79
N ILE A 22 9.06 -6.55 1.77
CA ILE A 22 8.96 -7.96 1.37
C ILE A 22 8.15 -8.74 2.40
N VAL A 23 8.38 -8.49 3.69
CA VAL A 23 7.61 -9.11 4.76
C VAL A 23 6.13 -8.70 4.69
N ILE A 24 5.84 -7.42 4.45
CA ILE A 24 4.46 -6.95 4.24
C ILE A 24 3.77 -7.76 3.14
N GLU A 25 4.40 -7.93 1.97
CA GLU A 25 3.82 -8.72 0.89
C GLU A 25 3.65 -10.20 1.25
N ALA A 26 4.64 -10.77 1.93
CA ALA A 26 4.56 -12.15 2.38
C ALA A 26 3.35 -12.37 3.30
N VAL A 27 3.16 -11.46 4.27
CA VAL A 27 2.07 -11.52 5.25
C VAL A 27 0.71 -11.25 4.60
N ARG A 28 0.64 -10.36 3.60
CA ARG A 28 -0.60 -10.15 2.82
C ARG A 28 -1.04 -11.40 2.09
N GLN A 29 -0.10 -12.16 1.52
CA GLN A 29 -0.40 -13.42 0.83
C GLN A 29 -0.71 -14.55 1.80
N ASN A 30 0.05 -14.64 2.89
CA ASN A 30 -0.16 -15.61 3.93
C ASN A 30 0.25 -15.01 5.28
N ARG A 31 -0.74 -14.75 6.15
CA ARG A 31 -0.49 -14.15 7.46
C ARG A 31 0.55 -14.90 8.28
N SER A 32 0.62 -16.22 8.15
CA SER A 32 1.60 -17.06 8.85
C SER A 32 3.04 -16.82 8.39
N ALA A 33 3.28 -16.10 7.30
CA ALA A 33 4.62 -15.72 6.87
C ALA A 33 5.33 -14.82 7.88
N ILE A 34 4.60 -14.10 8.74
CA ILE A 34 5.16 -13.20 9.75
C ILE A 34 6.15 -13.92 10.69
N GLN A 35 5.95 -15.22 10.94
CA GLN A 35 6.85 -16.03 11.78
C GLN A 35 8.26 -16.19 11.20
N PHE A 36 8.43 -15.91 9.90
CA PHE A 36 9.71 -15.99 9.21
C PHE A 36 10.38 -14.64 9.02
N ALA A 37 9.73 -13.55 9.45
CA ALA A 37 10.33 -12.22 9.46
C ALA A 37 11.46 -12.15 10.50
N ALA A 38 12.46 -11.33 10.22
CA ALA A 38 13.61 -11.13 11.09
C ALA A 38 13.53 -9.78 11.82
N GLY A 39 14.26 -9.66 12.93
CA GLY A 39 14.28 -8.46 13.76
C GLY A 39 12.93 -8.22 14.46
N ASP A 40 12.56 -6.95 14.58
CA ASP A 40 11.36 -6.51 15.29
C ASP A 40 10.09 -6.48 14.40
N LEU A 41 10.20 -6.96 13.15
CA LEU A 41 9.08 -7.00 12.21
C LEU A 41 7.88 -7.83 12.69
N PRO A 42 8.03 -8.97 13.38
CA PRO A 42 6.88 -9.70 13.92
C PRO A 42 5.99 -8.88 14.87
N ASP A 43 6.57 -7.89 15.55
CA ASP A 43 5.86 -7.00 16.49
C ASP A 43 5.38 -5.70 15.84
N ASP A 44 5.65 -5.49 14.55
CA ASP A 44 5.28 -4.28 13.83
C ASP A 44 3.74 -4.16 13.72
N PRO A 45 3.14 -3.07 14.23
CA PRO A 45 1.70 -2.84 14.12
C PRO A 45 1.17 -2.87 12.69
N ILE A 46 1.97 -2.45 11.70
CA ILE A 46 1.53 -2.45 10.30
C ILE A 46 1.35 -3.87 9.76
N LEU A 47 2.07 -4.85 10.33
CA LEU A 47 2.02 -6.25 9.94
C LEU A 47 0.87 -7.02 10.64
N GLN A 48 0.13 -6.35 11.54
CA GLN A 48 -1.09 -6.89 12.11
C GLN A 48 -2.22 -6.94 11.07
N ALA A 49 -3.07 -7.97 11.16
CA ALA A 49 -4.02 -8.34 10.11
C ALA A 49 -4.96 -7.22 9.67
N SER A 50 -5.37 -6.33 10.58
CA SER A 50 -6.29 -5.23 10.29
C SER A 50 -5.66 -4.15 9.40
N ALA A 51 -4.40 -3.81 9.64
CA ALA A 51 -3.70 -2.79 8.87
C ALA A 51 -3.39 -3.27 7.44
N LEU A 52 -2.91 -4.50 7.29
CA LEU A 52 -2.61 -5.07 5.98
C LEU A 52 -3.83 -5.37 5.13
N ALA A 53 -4.94 -5.81 5.73
CA ALA A 53 -6.15 -6.18 4.98
C ALA A 53 -6.77 -4.97 4.25
N ARG A 54 -6.62 -3.77 4.80
CA ARG A 54 -7.12 -2.52 4.20
C ARG A 54 -6.07 -1.79 3.36
N ASN A 55 -4.80 -2.16 3.49
CA ASN A 55 -3.74 -1.56 2.68
C ASN A 55 -3.86 -2.05 1.23
N ARG A 56 -4.10 -1.13 0.30
CA ARG A 56 -4.19 -1.39 -1.16
C ARG A 56 -2.97 -0.89 -1.91
N ILE A 57 -1.98 -0.34 -1.21
CA ILE A 57 -0.72 0.09 -1.79
C ILE A 57 0.13 -1.14 -2.11
N ALA A 58 0.75 -1.15 -3.27
CA ALA A 58 1.64 -2.22 -3.69
C ALA A 58 3.10 -1.92 -3.34
N SER A 59 3.84 -2.95 -2.96
CA SER A 59 5.30 -2.88 -2.74
C SER A 59 6.09 -2.61 -4.02
N GLN A 60 7.33 -2.14 -3.86
CA GLN A 60 8.20 -1.75 -4.96
C GLN A 60 8.47 -2.91 -5.94
N GLY A 61 8.06 -2.74 -7.21
CA GLY A 61 8.25 -3.74 -8.28
C GLY A 61 7.04 -4.63 -8.57
N ALA A 62 5.90 -4.44 -7.91
CA ALA A 62 4.65 -5.03 -8.35
C ALA A 62 4.20 -4.42 -9.70
N ASN A 63 3.77 -5.26 -10.64
CA ASN A 63 3.22 -4.80 -11.92
C ASN A 63 1.75 -4.40 -11.75
N VAL A 64 1.51 -3.23 -11.16
CA VAL A 64 0.17 -2.65 -10.98
C VAL A 64 0.15 -1.20 -11.47
N PRO A 65 -1.03 -0.64 -11.79
CA PRO A 65 -1.14 0.74 -12.26
C PRO A 65 -0.56 1.74 -11.26
N THR A 66 0.04 2.79 -11.80
CA THR A 66 0.59 3.91 -11.01
C THR A 66 -0.31 5.12 -11.14
N PHE A 67 -0.49 5.82 -10.03
CA PHE A 67 -1.27 7.04 -9.94
C PHE A 67 -0.46 8.11 -9.20
N ASP A 68 -0.51 9.34 -9.72
CA ASP A 68 0.13 10.50 -9.10
C ASP A 68 -0.89 11.23 -8.22
N VAL A 69 -0.47 11.65 -7.04
CA VAL A 69 -1.25 12.42 -6.08
C VAL A 69 -0.76 13.86 -6.18
N SER A 70 -1.41 14.59 -7.09
CA SER A 70 -0.95 15.91 -7.56
C SER A 70 -1.30 17.04 -6.58
N ARG A 71 -2.45 16.95 -5.90
CA ARG A 71 -2.96 18.02 -5.04
C ARG A 71 -3.85 17.46 -3.94
N MET A 72 -3.73 18.04 -2.74
CA MET A 72 -4.61 17.78 -1.61
C MET A 72 -5.16 19.11 -1.10
N SER A 73 -6.47 19.23 -0.93
CA SER A 73 -7.10 20.39 -0.31
C SER A 73 -8.02 19.96 0.81
N ALA A 74 -7.86 20.60 1.97
CA ALA A 74 -8.74 20.37 3.11
C ALA A 74 -10.08 21.08 2.91
N GLY A 75 -11.18 20.34 3.05
CA GLY A 75 -12.53 20.86 3.17
C GLY A 75 -12.77 21.54 4.52
N ARG A 76 -13.79 22.39 4.59
CA ARG A 76 -14.12 23.16 5.81
C ARG A 76 -14.62 22.29 6.96
N ASP A 77 -15.11 21.11 6.64
CA ASP A 77 -15.55 20.08 7.57
C ASP A 77 -14.41 19.10 7.90
N GLY A 78 -13.16 19.40 7.55
CA GLY A 78 -12.02 18.52 7.77
C GLY A 78 -11.95 17.33 6.81
N SER A 79 -12.85 17.21 5.83
CA SER A 79 -12.65 16.30 4.70
C SER A 79 -11.40 16.69 3.90
N VAL A 80 -10.89 15.77 3.08
CA VAL A 80 -9.75 16.03 2.21
C VAL A 80 -10.12 15.64 0.79
N ASP A 81 -10.01 16.61 -0.11
CA ASP A 81 -10.14 16.40 -1.55
C ASP A 81 -8.75 16.11 -2.09
N VAL A 82 -8.61 14.95 -2.73
CA VAL A 82 -7.34 14.48 -3.28
C VAL A 82 -7.48 14.35 -4.79
N VAL A 83 -6.66 15.09 -5.52
CA VAL A 83 -6.55 14.95 -6.97
C VAL A 83 -5.59 13.82 -7.27
N VAL A 84 -6.08 12.83 -8.01
CA VAL A 84 -5.33 11.65 -8.43
C VAL A 84 -5.30 11.60 -9.95
N ALA A 85 -4.10 11.49 -10.52
CA ALA A 85 -3.86 11.46 -11.95
C ALA A 85 -3.30 10.12 -12.41
N ARG A 86 -3.70 9.65 -13.59
CA ARG A 86 -2.97 8.61 -14.31
C ARG A 86 -1.81 9.22 -15.10
N PRO A 87 -0.75 8.44 -15.40
CA PRO A 87 0.28 8.85 -16.36
C PRO A 87 -0.26 9.19 -17.76
N SER A 88 -1.46 8.69 -18.11
CA SER A 88 -2.16 9.06 -19.35
C SER A 88 -2.70 10.50 -19.35
N GLY A 89 -2.76 11.17 -18.19
CA GLY A 89 -3.33 12.50 -18.02
C GLY A 89 -4.76 12.55 -17.50
N ASP A 90 -5.41 11.40 -17.28
CA ASP A 90 -6.75 11.35 -16.69
C ASP A 90 -6.68 11.71 -15.20
N GLU A 91 -7.40 12.76 -14.77
CA GLU A 91 -7.46 13.20 -13.37
C GLU A 91 -8.85 13.02 -12.77
N VAL A 92 -8.90 12.66 -11.49
CA VAL A 92 -10.12 12.61 -10.67
C VAL A 92 -9.87 13.30 -9.34
N THR A 93 -10.90 13.98 -8.81
CA THR A 93 -10.92 14.42 -7.42
C THR A 93 -11.67 13.40 -6.57
N LEU A 94 -11.00 12.82 -5.57
CA LEU A 94 -11.58 11.89 -4.60
C LEU A 94 -11.83 12.62 -3.29
N HIS A 95 -13.05 12.47 -2.76
CA HIS A 95 -13.46 13.07 -1.50
C HIS A 95 -13.24 12.07 -0.36
N LEU A 96 -12.36 12.39 0.58
CA LEU A 96 -12.02 11.55 1.72
C LEU A 96 -12.51 12.17 3.03
N GLY A 97 -12.95 11.33 3.97
CA GLY A 97 -13.41 11.78 5.29
C GLY A 97 -12.28 12.26 6.21
N GLN A 98 -12.65 12.89 7.34
CA GLN A 98 -11.73 13.54 8.30
C GLN A 98 -10.62 12.67 8.90
N ARG A 99 -10.74 11.35 8.81
CA ARG A 99 -9.78 10.38 9.38
C ARG A 99 -9.25 9.43 8.31
N ALA A 100 -9.37 9.80 7.05
CA ALA A 100 -8.92 8.97 5.95
C ALA A 100 -7.40 8.85 5.97
N THR A 101 -6.94 7.61 5.82
CA THR A 101 -5.53 7.25 5.72
C THR A 101 -5.10 7.17 4.26
N LEU A 102 -3.80 7.06 4.00
CA LEU A 102 -3.30 6.72 2.66
C LEU A 102 -3.84 5.37 2.16
N GLY A 103 -4.21 4.46 3.08
CA GLY A 103 -4.88 3.21 2.74
C GLY A 103 -6.29 3.44 2.21
N ASP A 104 -7.05 4.35 2.83
CA ASP A 104 -8.41 4.71 2.36
C ASP A 104 -8.35 5.43 1.00
N LEU A 105 -7.35 6.28 0.77
CA LEU A 105 -7.09 6.84 -0.55
C LEU A 105 -6.82 5.73 -1.58
N ALA A 106 -5.94 4.77 -1.26
CA ALA A 106 -5.63 3.67 -2.17
C ALA A 106 -6.85 2.79 -2.48
N ILE A 107 -7.76 2.58 -1.50
CA ILE A 107 -9.04 1.92 -1.72
C ILE A 107 -9.89 2.73 -2.71
N ALA A 108 -10.07 4.02 -2.46
CA ALA A 108 -10.88 4.89 -3.31
C ALA A 108 -10.36 4.93 -4.77
N VAL A 109 -9.04 4.95 -4.96
CA VAL A 109 -8.41 4.87 -6.29
C VAL A 109 -8.70 3.53 -6.97
N VAL A 110 -8.52 2.41 -6.26
CA VAL A 110 -8.80 1.08 -6.81
C VAL A 110 -10.25 0.96 -7.26
N GLU A 111 -11.18 1.42 -6.44
CA GLU A 111 -12.62 1.36 -6.70
C GLU A 111 -13.02 2.29 -7.86
N HIS A 112 -12.55 3.53 -7.85
CA HIS A 112 -12.88 4.52 -8.88
C HIS A 112 -12.37 4.11 -10.27
N PHE A 113 -11.13 3.62 -10.35
CA PHE A 113 -10.49 3.26 -11.62
C PHE A 113 -10.66 1.78 -12.00
N ALA A 114 -11.45 1.02 -11.25
CA ALA A 114 -11.70 -0.42 -11.44
C ALA A 114 -10.41 -1.23 -11.65
N VAL A 115 -9.42 -1.01 -10.77
CA VAL A 115 -8.08 -1.59 -10.93
C VAL A 115 -8.10 -3.10 -10.72
N ALA A 116 -7.79 -3.85 -11.79
CA ALA A 116 -7.66 -5.29 -11.74
C ALA A 116 -6.61 -5.73 -10.71
N GLY A 117 -6.94 -6.74 -9.89
CA GLY A 117 -6.08 -7.21 -8.80
C GLY A 117 -6.17 -6.36 -7.53
N GLY A 118 -6.81 -5.19 -7.57
CA GLY A 118 -7.16 -4.41 -6.39
C GLY A 118 -5.99 -3.81 -5.62
N HIS A 119 -4.91 -3.44 -6.31
CA HIS A 119 -3.70 -2.85 -5.73
C HIS A 119 -3.17 -1.74 -6.64
N VAL A 120 -2.57 -0.69 -6.07
CA VAL A 120 -2.07 0.46 -6.83
C VAL A 120 -0.73 0.95 -6.31
N HIS A 121 0.02 1.60 -7.19
CA HIS A 121 1.13 2.47 -6.80
C HIS A 121 0.63 3.90 -6.70
N LEU A 122 0.88 4.54 -5.57
CA LEU A 122 0.67 5.98 -5.40
C LEU A 122 2.02 6.69 -5.42
N VAL A 123 2.10 7.81 -6.12
CA VAL A 123 3.25 8.70 -6.15
C VAL A 123 2.81 10.03 -5.55
N THR A 124 3.60 10.63 -4.67
CA THR A 124 3.32 11.93 -4.07
C THR A 124 4.63 12.71 -3.92
N GLY A 125 4.63 13.99 -4.30
CA GLY A 125 5.83 14.85 -4.19
C GLY A 125 7.08 14.30 -4.89
N GLY A 126 6.90 13.50 -5.96
CA GLY A 126 7.98 12.83 -6.69
C GLY A 126 8.48 11.51 -6.08
N GLY A 127 7.95 11.09 -4.93
CA GLY A 127 8.29 9.83 -4.26
C GLY A 127 7.17 8.79 -4.35
N ARG A 128 7.53 7.50 -4.43
CA ARG A 128 6.55 6.41 -4.35
C ARG A 128 6.13 6.18 -2.91
N VAL A 129 4.83 6.06 -2.68
CA VAL A 129 4.29 5.68 -1.38
C VAL A 129 4.51 4.19 -1.17
N SER A 130 5.20 3.83 -0.08
CA SER A 130 5.37 2.43 0.29
C SER A 130 4.16 1.91 1.08
N PRO A 131 3.85 0.61 1.03
CA PRO A 131 2.87 0.01 1.94
C PRO A 131 3.21 0.27 3.41
N ALA A 132 4.52 0.34 3.70
CA ALA A 132 5.10 0.64 4.99
C ALA A 132 4.79 2.08 5.50
N SER A 133 4.43 2.99 4.60
CA SER A 133 4.10 4.40 4.91
C SER A 133 2.64 4.62 5.29
N VAL A 134 1.81 3.56 5.25
CA VAL A 134 0.38 3.62 5.59
C VAL A 134 0.22 3.41 7.09
N GLY A 135 0.44 4.47 7.87
CA GLY A 135 0.22 4.54 9.32
C GLY A 135 -0.83 5.58 9.67
#